data_AF-E1RH94-F1
#
_entry.id   AF-E1RH94-F1
#
_cell.length_a   1.000
_cell.length_b   1.000
_cell.length_c   1.000
_cell.angle_alpha   90.00
_cell.angle_beta   90.00
_cell.angle_gamma   90.00
#
_symmetry.space_group_name_H-M   'P 1'
#
loop_
_entity.id
_entity.type
_entity.pdbx_description
1 polymer ?
#
loop_
_entity_poly.entity_id
_entity_poly.type
_entity_poly.pdbx_seq_one_letter_code
_entity_poly.pdbx_strand_id
1 'polypeptide(L)'
;MYIDPNWSFLEAVEAAYAFYRGNGVMARGRQFNALRNWGNVVGKKSAINEMESFIRECGTKKGAAEKLEISVSTLRRLEIFYGALPEKKYDVALSFSGNERDYVKIVADSLIKNKINVFYDEYEEVNMWGKNLIIHLEEIFSNEASCVVIFASKNYVEKAYPCLEKDAALVTAINSKKEYILIGKFDETQIPGIPPSIKYIDLKKISAEQFADLIYQKLKYLRVI
;
A
#
# COMPACT_ATOMS: atom_id res chain seq x y z
N MET A 1 -15.11 -5.33 -10.77
CA MET A 1 -15.63 -4.57 -9.63
C MET A 1 -14.57 -3.57 -9.18
N TYR A 2 -14.92 -2.33 -8.88
CA TYR A 2 -14.01 -1.41 -8.19
C TYR A 2 -13.78 -1.91 -6.76
N ILE A 3 -12.54 -1.85 -6.26
CA ILE A 3 -12.20 -2.28 -4.90
C ILE A 3 -11.73 -1.04 -4.15
N ASP A 4 -12.44 -0.69 -3.09
CA ASP A 4 -12.03 0.40 -2.21
C ASP A 4 -11.14 -0.14 -1.08
N PRO A 5 -9.90 0.35 -0.92
CA PRO A 5 -9.04 -0.05 0.18
C PRO A 5 -9.59 0.36 1.56
N ASN A 6 -10.52 1.32 1.61
CA ASN A 6 -11.07 1.84 2.85
C ASN A 6 -12.32 1.09 3.32
N TRP A 7 -12.74 0.05 2.59
CA TRP A 7 -13.83 -0.81 3.05
C TRP A 7 -13.41 -1.65 4.24
N SER A 8 -14.31 -1.78 5.20
CA SER A 8 -14.33 -2.90 6.15
C SER A 8 -14.53 -4.23 5.41
N PHE A 9 -14.25 -5.33 6.12
CA PHE A 9 -14.51 -6.66 5.55
C PHE A 9 -15.98 -6.85 5.15
N LEU A 10 -16.93 -6.33 5.93
CA LEU A 10 -18.37 -6.41 5.62
C LEU A 10 -18.71 -5.63 4.35
N GLU A 11 -18.27 -4.39 4.24
CA GLU A 11 -18.53 -3.54 3.06
C GLU A 11 -17.95 -4.18 1.78
N ALA A 12 -16.78 -4.82 1.87
CA ALA A 12 -16.19 -5.55 0.75
C ALA A 12 -17.05 -6.75 0.30
N VAL A 13 -17.66 -7.47 1.25
CA VAL A 13 -18.61 -8.57 0.96
C VAL A 13 -19.88 -8.04 0.33
N GLU A 14 -20.49 -7.01 0.91
CA GLU A 14 -21.72 -6.39 0.40
C GLU A 14 -21.52 -5.84 -1.02
N ALA A 15 -20.40 -5.15 -1.27
CA ALA A 15 -20.04 -4.67 -2.60
C ALA A 15 -19.85 -5.80 -3.61
N ALA A 16 -19.17 -6.89 -3.22
CA ALA A 16 -18.98 -8.06 -4.07
C ALA A 16 -20.31 -8.71 -4.46
N TYR A 17 -21.24 -8.82 -3.52
CA TYR A 17 -22.55 -9.43 -3.72
C TYR A 17 -23.46 -8.54 -4.58
N ALA A 18 -23.44 -7.23 -4.33
CA ALA A 18 -24.20 -6.27 -5.12
C ALA A 18 -23.75 -6.25 -6.60
N PHE A 19 -22.43 -6.35 -6.85
CA PHE A 19 -21.85 -6.34 -8.19
C PHE A 19 -22.01 -7.68 -8.92
N TYR A 20 -21.70 -8.79 -8.26
CA TYR A 20 -21.81 -10.14 -8.82
C TYR A 20 -23.08 -10.83 -8.33
N ARG A 21 -24.22 -10.43 -8.90
CA ARG A 21 -25.54 -10.96 -8.52
C ARG A 21 -25.72 -12.44 -8.86
N GLY A 22 -26.49 -13.13 -8.03
CA GLY A 22 -26.95 -14.50 -8.25
C GLY A 22 -26.27 -15.54 -7.35
N ASN A 23 -26.96 -16.66 -7.13
CA ASN A 23 -26.53 -17.71 -6.19
C ASN A 23 -25.89 -18.93 -6.89
N GLY A 24 -25.67 -18.84 -8.21
CA GLY A 24 -25.02 -19.89 -9.00
C GLY A 24 -23.52 -20.02 -8.70
N VAL A 25 -22.94 -21.18 -9.02
CA VAL A 25 -21.51 -21.49 -8.78
C VAL A 25 -20.58 -20.42 -9.36
N MET A 26 -20.88 -19.92 -10.56
CA MET A 26 -20.08 -18.89 -11.23
C MET A 26 -20.12 -17.54 -10.51
N ALA A 27 -21.28 -17.14 -10.00
CA ALA A 27 -21.42 -15.88 -9.25
C ALA A 27 -20.66 -15.96 -7.92
N ARG A 28 -20.81 -17.07 -7.18
CA ARG A 28 -20.06 -17.32 -5.94
C ARG A 28 -18.55 -17.34 -6.16
N GLY A 29 -18.09 -17.93 -7.26
CA GLY A 29 -16.68 -17.90 -7.64
C GLY A 29 -16.15 -16.47 -7.88
N ARG A 30 -16.94 -15.62 -8.55
CA ARG A 30 -16.58 -14.21 -8.79
C ARG A 30 -16.59 -13.39 -7.50
N GLN A 31 -17.60 -13.57 -6.64
CA GLN A 31 -17.66 -12.93 -5.31
C GLN A 31 -16.44 -13.30 -4.46
N PHE A 32 -16.09 -14.59 -4.41
CA PHE A 32 -14.91 -15.06 -3.68
C PHE A 32 -13.60 -14.46 -4.22
N ASN A 33 -13.44 -14.41 -5.54
CA ASN A 33 -12.27 -13.78 -6.15
C ASN A 33 -12.21 -12.27 -5.88
N ALA A 34 -13.35 -11.58 -5.81
CA ALA A 34 -13.41 -10.17 -5.44
C ALA A 34 -12.87 -9.94 -4.02
N LEU A 35 -13.25 -10.80 -3.07
CA LEU A 35 -12.75 -10.74 -1.68
C LEU A 35 -11.25 -11.06 -1.56
N ARG A 36 -10.74 -11.99 -2.38
CA ARG A 36 -9.29 -12.23 -2.47
C ARG A 36 -8.56 -11.00 -3.00
N ASN A 37 -9.10 -10.38 -4.05
CA ASN A 37 -8.51 -9.17 -4.60
C ASN A 37 -8.55 -8.00 -3.61
N TRP A 38 -9.61 -7.87 -2.81
CA TRP A 38 -9.66 -6.89 -1.72
C TRP A 38 -8.53 -7.13 -0.70
N GLY A 39 -8.32 -8.37 -0.27
CA GLY A 39 -7.18 -8.71 0.60
C GLY A 39 -5.81 -8.37 0.02
N ASN A 40 -5.61 -8.57 -1.29
CA ASN A 40 -4.37 -8.15 -1.98
C ASN A 40 -4.18 -6.62 -2.00
N VAL A 41 -5.29 -5.87 -2.01
CA VAL A 41 -5.27 -4.40 -2.04
C VAL A 41 -4.96 -3.84 -0.65
N VAL A 42 -5.68 -4.29 0.39
CA VAL A 42 -5.51 -3.79 1.77
C VAL A 42 -4.32 -4.41 2.50
N GLY A 43 -3.81 -5.54 2.01
CA GLY A 43 -2.67 -6.25 2.61
C GLY A 43 -3.06 -7.19 3.74
N LYS A 44 -2.12 -8.08 4.10
CA LYS A 44 -2.31 -9.15 5.08
C LYS A 44 -2.88 -8.65 6.41
N LYS A 45 -2.18 -7.68 7.03
CA LYS A 45 -2.51 -7.17 8.37
C LYS A 45 -3.92 -6.61 8.42
N SER A 46 -4.27 -5.71 7.50
CA SER A 46 -5.60 -5.09 7.46
C SER A 46 -6.70 -6.08 7.12
N ALA A 47 -6.48 -6.98 6.14
CA ALA A 47 -7.45 -8.01 5.79
C ALA A 47 -7.77 -8.95 6.96
N ILE A 48 -6.74 -9.39 7.70
CA ILE A 48 -6.91 -10.24 8.88
C ILE A 48 -7.61 -9.48 10.00
N ASN A 49 -7.15 -8.27 10.34
CA ASN A 49 -7.70 -7.48 11.44
C ASN A 49 -9.19 -7.16 11.24
N GLU A 50 -9.57 -6.73 10.03
CA GLU A 50 -10.97 -6.43 9.67
C GLU A 50 -11.85 -7.68 9.76
N MET A 51 -11.36 -8.80 9.21
CA MET A 51 -12.09 -10.07 9.24
C MET A 51 -12.25 -10.61 10.67
N GLU A 52 -11.20 -10.54 11.49
CA GLU A 52 -11.24 -10.96 12.89
C GLU A 52 -12.11 -10.05 13.76
N SER A 53 -12.08 -8.74 13.52
CA SER A 53 -12.97 -7.78 14.19
C SER A 53 -14.43 -8.12 13.90
N PHE A 54 -14.76 -8.33 12.62
CA PHE A 54 -16.12 -8.72 12.21
C PHE A 54 -16.56 -10.06 12.83
N ILE A 55 -15.68 -11.07 12.87
CA ILE A 55 -15.98 -12.35 13.51
C ILE A 55 -16.24 -12.18 15.01
N ARG A 56 -15.46 -11.33 15.68
CA ARG A 56 -15.59 -11.01 17.10
C ARG A 56 -16.90 -10.30 17.41
N GLU A 57 -17.29 -9.32 16.58
CA GLU A 57 -18.60 -8.64 16.67
C GLU A 57 -19.77 -9.62 16.52
N CYS A 58 -19.62 -10.65 15.68
CA CYS A 58 -20.63 -11.69 15.51
C CYS A 58 -20.57 -12.79 16.59
N GLY A 59 -19.61 -12.73 17.53
CA GLY A 59 -19.39 -13.68 18.61
C GLY A 59 -18.82 -15.04 18.19
N THR A 60 -19.21 -15.57 17.03
CA THR A 60 -18.70 -16.84 16.50
C THR A 60 -18.47 -16.78 15.00
N LYS A 61 -17.57 -17.64 14.50
CA LYS A 61 -17.34 -17.83 13.07
C LYS A 61 -18.59 -18.33 12.32
N LYS A 62 -19.47 -19.07 13.01
CA LYS A 62 -20.76 -19.51 12.47
C LYS A 62 -21.71 -18.30 12.31
N GLY A 63 -21.84 -17.46 13.34
CA GLY A 63 -22.65 -16.25 13.28
C GLY A 63 -22.17 -15.26 12.22
N ALA A 64 -20.85 -15.11 12.07
CA ALA A 64 -20.26 -14.31 10.99
C ALA A 64 -20.63 -14.85 9.60
N ALA A 65 -20.54 -16.17 9.39
CA ALA A 65 -20.88 -16.79 8.12
C ALA A 65 -22.38 -16.67 7.80
N GLU A 66 -23.25 -16.81 8.81
CA GLU A 66 -24.70 -16.59 8.69
C GLU A 66 -25.02 -15.14 8.30
N LYS A 67 -24.40 -14.16 8.97
CA LYS A 67 -24.59 -12.73 8.68
C LYS A 67 -24.12 -12.34 7.28
N LEU A 68 -23.09 -13.00 6.76
CA LEU A 68 -22.54 -12.77 5.41
C LEU A 68 -23.20 -13.62 4.33
N GLU A 69 -24.18 -14.48 4.68
CA GLU A 69 -24.82 -15.42 3.77
C GLU A 69 -23.80 -16.31 3.01
N ILE A 70 -22.73 -16.74 3.68
CA ILE A 70 -21.72 -17.67 3.17
C ILE A 70 -21.63 -18.94 4.00
N SER A 71 -21.03 -19.98 3.43
CA SER A 71 -20.63 -21.14 4.23
C SER A 71 -19.45 -20.80 5.14
N VAL A 72 -19.42 -21.42 6.33
CA VAL A 72 -18.25 -21.37 7.23
C VAL A 72 -16.96 -21.83 6.52
N SER A 73 -17.07 -22.77 5.57
CA SER A 73 -15.94 -23.21 4.74
C SER A 73 -15.40 -22.11 3.84
N THR A 74 -16.26 -21.26 3.26
CA THR A 74 -15.83 -20.12 2.44
C THR A 74 -15.09 -19.10 3.29
N LEU A 75 -15.62 -18.80 4.49
CA LEU A 75 -14.97 -17.91 5.45
C LEU A 75 -13.59 -18.44 5.85
N ARG A 76 -13.45 -19.74 6.18
CA ARG A 76 -12.14 -20.36 6.46
C ARG A 76 -11.17 -20.28 5.28
N ARG A 77 -11.65 -20.42 4.04
CA ARG A 77 -10.79 -20.29 2.84
C ARG A 77 -10.27 -18.88 2.67
N LEU A 78 -11.06 -17.85 3.00
CA LEU A 78 -10.59 -16.46 3.02
C LEU A 78 -9.55 -16.23 4.11
N GLU A 79 -9.78 -16.74 5.32
CA GLU A 79 -8.84 -16.65 6.44
C GLU A 79 -7.48 -17.27 6.10
N ILE A 80 -7.48 -18.48 5.52
CA ILE A 80 -6.25 -19.14 5.04
C ILE A 80 -5.58 -18.30 3.96
N PHE A 81 -6.34 -17.77 3.00
CA PHE A 81 -5.79 -16.96 1.93
C PHE A 81 -5.15 -15.66 2.47
N TYR A 82 -5.84 -14.94 3.37
CA TYR A 82 -5.33 -13.73 3.99
C TYR A 82 -4.11 -14.01 4.88
N GLY A 83 -4.11 -15.12 5.62
CA GLY A 83 -2.94 -15.58 6.39
C GLY A 83 -1.70 -15.86 5.53
N ALA A 84 -1.91 -16.31 4.30
CA ALA A 84 -0.86 -16.61 3.32
C ALA A 84 -0.44 -15.40 2.46
N LEU A 85 -1.08 -14.24 2.62
CA LEU A 85 -0.64 -13.02 1.93
C LEU A 85 0.78 -12.63 2.38
N PRO A 86 1.59 -12.02 1.51
CA PRO A 86 2.90 -11.52 1.90
C PRO A 86 2.73 -10.44 2.98
N GLU A 87 3.58 -10.50 3.99
CA GLU A 87 3.65 -9.49 5.03
C GLU A 87 4.46 -8.30 4.50
N LYS A 88 3.88 -7.10 4.61
CA LYS A 88 4.58 -5.88 4.23
C LYS A 88 5.60 -5.56 5.32
N LYS A 89 6.89 -5.53 4.97
CA LYS A 89 7.97 -5.14 5.89
C LYS A 89 7.87 -3.66 6.25
N TYR A 90 7.38 -2.84 5.32
CA TYR A 90 7.31 -1.39 5.50
C TYR A 90 5.89 -0.87 5.25
N ASP A 91 5.47 0.04 6.12
CA ASP A 91 4.25 0.82 5.94
C ASP A 91 4.47 1.84 4.81
N VAL A 92 5.66 2.42 4.73
CA VAL A 92 6.04 3.40 3.70
C VAL A 92 7.50 3.26 3.30
N ALA A 93 7.79 3.43 2.01
CA ALA A 93 9.14 3.53 1.48
C ALA A 93 9.43 4.92 0.91
N LEU A 94 10.61 5.47 1.20
CA LEU A 94 11.01 6.82 0.79
C LEU A 94 11.96 6.73 -0.42
N SER A 95 11.53 7.28 -1.57
CA SER A 95 12.30 7.31 -2.81
C SER A 95 12.78 8.73 -3.11
N PHE A 96 14.08 8.96 -3.05
CA PHE A 96 14.68 10.29 -3.15
C PHE A 96 16.07 10.22 -3.80
N SER A 97 16.63 11.38 -4.16
CA SER A 97 18.03 11.48 -4.58
C SER A 97 18.89 11.95 -3.41
N GLY A 98 20.17 11.58 -3.39
CA GLY A 98 21.07 11.87 -2.26
C GLY A 98 21.17 13.36 -1.90
N ASN A 99 20.82 14.26 -2.83
CA ASN A 99 20.80 15.70 -2.60
C ASN A 99 19.69 16.14 -1.62
N GLU A 100 18.60 15.38 -1.53
CA GLU A 100 17.47 15.68 -0.65
C GLU A 100 17.57 14.95 0.70
N ARG A 101 18.71 14.29 0.98
CA ARG A 101 18.89 13.38 2.12
C ARG A 101 18.56 14.00 3.48
N ASP A 102 19.03 15.21 3.74
CA ASP A 102 18.81 15.88 5.04
C ASP A 102 17.32 16.11 5.32
N TYR A 103 16.57 16.52 4.29
CA TYR A 103 15.12 16.71 4.39
C TYR A 103 14.42 15.37 4.63
N VAL A 104 14.78 14.34 3.85
CA VAL A 104 14.13 13.01 3.92
C VAL A 104 14.44 12.32 5.24
N LYS A 105 15.62 12.53 5.83
CA LYS A 105 15.99 12.01 7.14
C LYS A 105 15.05 12.51 8.24
N ILE A 106 14.75 13.81 8.25
CA ILE A 106 13.81 14.41 9.22
C ILE A 106 12.41 13.81 9.06
N VAL A 107 11.97 13.58 7.81
CA VAL A 107 10.70 12.90 7.52
C VAL A 107 10.72 11.47 8.08
N ALA A 108 11.76 10.70 7.79
CA ALA A 108 11.92 9.32 8.24
C ALA A 108 11.91 9.23 9.77
N ASP A 109 12.69 10.05 10.45
CA ASP A 109 12.77 10.10 11.92
C ASP A 109 11.43 10.44 12.56
N SER A 110 10.70 11.38 11.98
CA SER A 110 9.37 11.78 12.46
C SER A 110 8.35 10.65 12.32
N LEU A 111 8.39 9.90 11.22
CA LEU A 111 7.53 8.73 11.01
C LEU A 111 7.91 7.58 11.96
N ILE A 112 9.20 7.29 12.14
CA ILE A 112 9.68 6.23 13.05
C ILE A 112 9.29 6.54 14.51
N LYS A 113 9.38 7.81 14.93
CA LYS A 113 8.89 8.24 16.26
C LYS A 113 7.40 7.93 16.47
N ASN A 114 6.61 7.93 15.40
CA ASN A 114 5.21 7.54 15.38
C ASN A 114 4.97 6.03 15.19
N LYS A 115 6.01 5.20 15.35
CA LYS A 115 5.99 3.73 15.21
C LYS A 115 5.60 3.24 13.82
N ILE A 116 5.92 4.02 12.79
CA ILE A 116 5.74 3.63 11.39
C ILE A 116 6.97 2.85 10.94
N ASN A 117 6.76 1.72 10.25
CA ASN A 117 7.83 0.96 9.63
C ASN A 117 8.21 1.64 8.31
N VAL A 118 9.34 2.36 8.31
CA VAL A 118 9.80 3.15 7.17
C VAL A 118 10.99 2.46 6.51
N PHE A 119 10.95 2.30 5.18
CA PHE A 119 12.15 2.03 4.41
C PHE A 119 12.89 3.34 4.11
N TYR A 120 14.12 3.43 4.61
CA TYR A 120 15.06 4.52 4.37
C TYR A 120 16.45 3.91 4.14
N ASP A 121 17.10 4.27 3.03
CA ASP A 121 18.32 3.60 2.53
C ASP A 121 19.47 3.59 3.56
N GLU A 122 19.64 4.67 4.33
CA GLU A 122 20.68 4.83 5.35
C GLU A 122 20.48 3.89 6.55
N TYR A 123 19.23 3.53 6.87
CA TYR A 123 18.94 2.60 7.98
C TYR A 123 19.12 1.14 7.59
N GLU A 124 19.25 0.88 6.29
CA GLU A 124 19.42 -0.47 5.74
C GLU A 124 20.83 -0.66 5.15
N GLU A 125 21.78 0.26 5.39
CA GLU A 125 23.12 0.26 4.76
C GLU A 125 23.85 -1.09 4.89
N VAL A 126 23.83 -1.71 6.07
CA VAL A 126 24.42 -3.04 6.31
C VAL A 126 23.72 -4.13 5.49
N ASN A 127 22.39 -4.06 5.39
CA ASN A 127 21.59 -5.02 4.64
C ASN A 127 21.70 -4.80 3.12
N MET A 128 22.03 -3.58 2.70
CA MET A 128 22.22 -3.19 1.30
C MET A 128 23.63 -3.46 0.79
N TRP A 129 24.61 -3.56 1.68
CA TRP A 129 26.00 -3.77 1.30
C TRP A 129 26.18 -5.06 0.48
N GLY A 130 26.59 -4.90 -0.77
CA GLY A 130 26.89 -5.99 -1.70
C GLY A 130 25.66 -6.51 -2.47
N LYS A 131 24.46 -5.97 -2.21
CA LYS A 131 23.27 -6.27 -3.00
C LYS A 131 23.23 -5.44 -4.27
N ASN A 132 22.57 -5.99 -5.29
CA ASN A 132 22.16 -5.20 -6.44
C ASN A 132 21.05 -4.23 -6.00
N LEU A 133 21.41 -2.95 -5.88
CA LEU A 133 20.53 -1.87 -5.41
C LEU A 133 19.21 -1.81 -6.19
N ILE A 134 19.27 -2.03 -7.51
CA ILE A 134 18.09 -1.95 -8.38
C ILE A 134 17.09 -3.06 -8.03
N ILE A 135 17.56 -4.31 -8.00
CA ILE A 135 16.71 -5.48 -7.73
C ILE A 135 16.12 -5.38 -6.31
N HIS A 136 16.91 -4.90 -5.35
CA HIS A 136 16.42 -4.82 -3.98
C HIS A 136 15.37 -3.72 -3.79
N LEU A 137 15.58 -2.54 -4.40
CA LEU A 137 14.58 -1.47 -4.38
C LEU A 137 13.29 -1.87 -5.10
N GLU A 138 13.39 -2.63 -6.20
CA GLU A 138 12.24 -3.22 -6.91
C GLU A 138 11.41 -4.12 -5.99
N GLU A 139 12.05 -5.04 -5.27
CA GLU A 139 11.34 -5.95 -4.36
C GLU A 139 10.64 -5.17 -3.23
N ILE A 140 11.31 -4.15 -2.68
CA ILE A 140 10.71 -3.32 -1.64
C ILE A 140 9.51 -2.55 -2.19
N PHE A 141 9.67 -1.89 -3.33
CA PHE A 141 8.62 -1.04 -3.91
C PHE A 141 7.49 -1.83 -4.55
N SER A 142 7.66 -3.12 -4.85
CA SER A 142 6.59 -3.96 -5.39
C SER A 142 5.88 -4.75 -4.29
N ASN A 143 6.68 -5.36 -3.41
CA ASN A 143 6.22 -6.45 -2.56
C ASN A 143 6.34 -6.17 -1.06
N GLU A 144 7.31 -5.38 -0.60
CA GLU A 144 7.52 -5.19 0.85
C GLU A 144 6.92 -3.90 1.42
N ALA A 145 6.68 -2.88 0.60
CA ALA A 145 6.09 -1.60 1.02
C ALA A 145 4.58 -1.54 0.76
N SER A 146 3.85 -0.86 1.65
CA SER A 146 2.41 -0.59 1.47
C SER A 146 2.13 0.66 0.63
N CYS A 147 3.01 1.66 0.70
CA CYS A 147 3.04 2.79 -0.23
C CYS A 147 4.46 3.32 -0.43
N VAL A 148 4.67 4.09 -1.50
CA VAL A 148 5.96 4.73 -1.82
C VAL A 148 5.78 6.24 -1.88
N VAL A 149 6.63 6.98 -1.17
CA VAL A 149 6.70 8.45 -1.25
C VAL A 149 7.85 8.81 -2.19
N ILE A 150 7.53 9.51 -3.28
CA ILE A 150 8.52 10.05 -4.20
C ILE A 150 8.81 11.50 -3.87
N PHE A 151 10.08 11.79 -3.60
CA PHE A 151 10.61 13.13 -3.42
C PHE A 151 11.14 13.65 -4.76
N ALA A 152 10.24 14.24 -5.53
CA ALA A 152 10.50 14.69 -6.89
C ALA A 152 11.37 15.96 -6.89
N SER A 153 12.48 15.88 -7.62
CA SER A 153 13.35 17.00 -7.94
C SER A 153 14.01 16.75 -9.29
N LYS A 154 14.66 17.78 -9.86
CA LYS A 154 15.51 17.59 -11.03
C LYS A 154 16.59 16.51 -10.79
N ASN A 155 17.23 16.52 -9.61
CA ASN A 155 18.25 15.54 -9.24
C ASN A 155 17.69 14.11 -9.14
N TYR A 156 16.44 13.97 -8.69
CA TYR A 156 15.75 12.69 -8.64
C TYR A 156 15.61 12.09 -10.04
N VAL A 157 15.11 12.88 -11.00
CA VAL A 157 14.90 12.42 -12.38
C VAL A 157 16.22 12.08 -13.08
N GLU A 158 17.29 12.82 -12.80
CA GLU A 158 18.59 12.58 -13.45
C GLU A 158 19.37 11.38 -12.85
N LYS A 159 19.23 11.11 -11.54
CA LYS A 159 20.12 10.18 -10.82
C LYS A 159 19.44 8.94 -10.25
N ALA A 160 18.24 9.08 -9.70
CA ALA A 160 17.53 7.99 -9.02
C ALA A 160 16.50 7.31 -9.94
N TYR A 161 15.74 8.12 -10.70
CA TYR A 161 14.67 7.67 -11.57
C TYR A 161 15.10 6.67 -12.67
N PRO A 162 16.27 6.79 -13.34
CA PRO A 162 16.67 5.82 -14.37
C PRO A 162 16.88 4.39 -13.83
N CYS A 163 17.17 4.25 -12.53
CA CYS A 163 17.21 2.94 -11.89
C CYS A 163 15.81 2.34 -11.72
N LEU A 164 14.81 3.18 -11.47
CA LEU A 164 13.41 2.80 -11.30
C LEU A 164 12.68 2.54 -12.63
N GLU A 165 13.12 3.20 -13.70
CA GLU A 165 12.48 3.11 -15.02
C GLU A 165 12.77 1.80 -15.78
N LYS A 166 13.86 1.09 -15.41
CA LYS A 166 14.15 -0.25 -15.95
C LYS A 166 13.12 -1.31 -15.54
N ASP A 167 12.17 -0.93 -14.71
CA ASP A 167 11.24 -1.81 -14.06
C ASP A 167 9.79 -1.56 -14.51
N ALA A 168 9.31 -2.41 -15.41
CA ALA A 168 7.93 -2.39 -15.88
C ALA A 168 6.93 -2.73 -14.76
N ALA A 169 7.36 -3.42 -13.69
CA ALA A 169 6.51 -3.79 -12.58
C ALA A 169 6.19 -2.58 -11.70
N LEU A 170 7.14 -1.68 -11.48
CA LEU A 170 6.90 -0.40 -10.79
C LEU A 170 5.84 0.41 -11.54
N VAL A 171 6.05 0.68 -12.84
CA VAL A 171 5.08 1.38 -13.72
C VAL A 171 3.71 0.70 -13.70
N THR A 172 3.67 -0.63 -13.67
CA THR A 172 2.41 -1.39 -13.56
C THR A 172 1.77 -1.27 -12.18
N ALA A 173 2.53 -1.19 -11.09
CA ALA A 173 2.05 -0.94 -9.73
C ALA A 173 1.54 0.51 -9.58
N ILE A 174 2.23 1.49 -10.16
CA ILE A 174 1.77 2.89 -10.30
C ILE A 174 0.40 2.92 -10.99
N ASN A 175 0.25 2.15 -12.07
CA ASN A 175 -0.95 2.14 -12.89
C ASN A 175 -2.10 1.28 -12.34
N SER A 176 -1.83 0.29 -11.48
CA SER A 176 -2.82 -0.68 -10.99
C SER A 176 -3.39 -0.38 -9.61
N LYS A 177 -2.72 0.43 -8.77
CA LYS A 177 -3.20 0.82 -7.44
C LYS A 177 -3.41 2.34 -7.36
N LYS A 178 -4.68 2.76 -7.27
CA LYS A 178 -5.11 4.18 -7.37
C LYS A 178 -4.40 5.16 -6.42
N GLU A 179 -3.82 4.71 -5.30
CA GLU A 179 -3.17 5.58 -4.31
C GLU A 179 -1.89 4.99 -3.71
N TYR A 180 -1.13 4.21 -4.48
CA TYR A 180 0.12 3.59 -4.01
C TYR A 180 1.29 4.56 -3.90
N ILE A 181 1.29 5.62 -4.70
CA ILE A 181 2.38 6.60 -4.77
C ILE A 181 1.92 7.96 -4.25
N LEU A 182 2.71 8.51 -3.33
CA LEU A 182 2.54 9.84 -2.79
C LEU A 182 3.69 10.72 -3.31
N ILE A 183 3.36 11.88 -3.89
CA ILE A 183 4.37 12.73 -4.54
C ILE A 183 4.55 14.01 -3.74
N GLY A 184 5.78 14.23 -3.26
CA GLY A 184 6.26 15.51 -2.76
C GLY A 184 7.21 16.13 -3.78
N LYS A 185 7.00 17.39 -4.17
CA LYS A 185 7.83 18.09 -5.14
C LYS A 185 8.70 19.17 -4.50
N PHE A 186 9.99 19.17 -4.80
CA PHE A 186 10.90 20.27 -4.50
C PHE A 186 10.96 21.32 -5.61
N ASP A 187 10.52 20.97 -6.83
CA ASP A 187 10.48 21.86 -7.99
C ASP A 187 9.41 21.40 -8.99
N GLU A 188 9.27 22.10 -10.12
CA GLU A 188 8.28 21.78 -11.16
C GLU A 188 8.68 20.57 -12.03
N THR A 189 9.68 19.78 -11.62
CA THR A 189 10.13 18.63 -12.39
C THR A 189 8.98 17.64 -12.59
N GLN A 190 8.86 17.16 -13.82
CA GLN A 190 7.94 16.09 -14.18
C GLN A 190 8.70 14.76 -14.09
N ILE A 191 8.10 13.80 -13.40
CA ILE A 191 8.62 12.43 -13.36
C ILE A 191 8.05 11.72 -14.59
N PRO A 192 8.89 11.19 -15.49
CA PRO A 192 8.40 10.41 -16.63
C PRO A 192 7.53 9.23 -16.15
N GLY A 193 6.54 8.82 -16.95
CA GLY A 193 5.62 7.75 -16.57
C GLY A 193 4.57 8.09 -15.50
N ILE A 194 4.66 9.25 -14.84
CA ILE A 194 3.66 9.73 -13.88
C ILE A 194 2.80 10.83 -14.54
N PRO A 195 1.47 10.65 -14.64
CA PRO A 195 0.59 11.66 -15.22
C PRO A 195 0.64 12.99 -14.45
N PRO A 196 0.66 14.16 -15.14
CA PRO A 196 0.61 15.47 -14.50
C PRO A 196 -0.65 15.73 -13.67
N SER A 197 -1.72 14.95 -13.90
CA SER A 197 -2.99 15.04 -13.16
C SER A 197 -2.94 14.44 -11.75
N ILE A 198 -1.87 13.74 -11.38
CA ILE A 198 -1.70 13.23 -10.02
C ILE A 198 -1.42 14.38 -9.06
N LYS A 199 -2.22 14.47 -7.99
CA LYS A 199 -2.06 15.48 -6.95
C LYS A 199 -0.74 15.27 -6.21
N TYR A 200 -0.01 16.35 -5.99
CA TYR A 200 1.26 16.37 -5.25
C TYR A 200 1.22 17.37 -4.10
N ILE A 201 2.18 17.25 -3.19
CA ILE A 201 2.45 18.23 -2.14
C ILE A 201 3.69 19.04 -2.53
N ASP A 202 3.58 20.37 -2.47
CA ASP A 202 4.69 21.28 -2.72
C ASP A 202 5.57 21.39 -1.46
N LEU A 203 6.74 20.75 -1.48
CA LEU A 203 7.66 20.68 -0.35
C LEU A 203 8.37 22.00 -0.08
N LYS A 204 8.31 22.99 -0.99
CA LYS A 204 8.83 24.34 -0.70
C LYS A 204 7.95 25.12 0.27
N LYS A 205 6.70 24.71 0.45
CA LYS A 205 5.70 25.42 1.27
C LYS A 205 5.55 24.85 2.68
N ILE A 206 6.15 23.69 2.96
CA ILE A 206 6.01 22.99 4.24
C ILE A 206 7.35 22.46 4.73
N SER A 207 7.49 22.40 6.06
CA SER A 207 8.62 21.73 6.72
C SER A 207 8.58 20.21 6.53
N ALA A 208 9.72 19.55 6.76
CA ALA A 208 9.83 18.09 6.71
C ALA A 208 8.91 17.42 7.75
N GLU A 209 8.78 18.00 8.95
CA GLU A 209 7.90 17.52 10.02
C GLU A 209 6.43 17.61 9.60
N GLN A 210 6.01 18.74 9.03
CA GLN A 210 4.65 18.89 8.49
C GLN A 210 4.38 17.90 7.35
N PHE A 211 5.37 17.61 6.51
CA PHE A 211 5.21 16.62 5.47
C PHE A 211 5.10 15.19 6.04
N ALA A 212 5.88 14.86 7.08
CA ALA A 212 5.77 13.60 7.80
C ALA A 212 4.37 13.42 8.41
N ASP A 213 3.79 14.48 8.99
CA ASP A 213 2.42 14.45 9.52
C ASP A 213 1.38 14.17 8.42
N LEU A 214 1.56 14.74 7.22
CA LEU A 214 0.70 14.46 6.06
C LEU A 214 0.82 13.00 5.61
N ILE A 215 2.03 12.45 5.56
CA ILE A 215 2.26 11.03 5.25
C ILE A 215 1.57 10.16 6.30
N TYR A 216 1.75 10.46 7.58
CA TYR A 216 1.10 9.73 8.67
C TYR A 216 -0.43 9.75 8.56
N GLN A 217 -1.03 10.92 8.29
CA GLN A 217 -2.46 11.04 8.05
C GLN A 217 -2.91 10.23 6.83
N LYS A 218 -2.12 10.23 5.75
CA LYS A 218 -2.42 9.43 4.56
C LYS A 218 -2.32 7.93 4.83
N LEU A 219 -1.36 7.46 5.62
CA LEU A 219 -1.23 6.06 6.02
C LEU A 219 -2.44 5.60 6.85
N LYS A 220 -2.94 6.44 7.77
CA LYS A 220 -4.20 6.18 8.49
C LYS A 220 -5.39 6.12 7.55
N TYR A 221 -5.50 7.09 6.63
CA TYR A 221 -6.58 7.12 5.66
C TYR A 221 -6.60 5.84 4.82
N LEU A 222 -5.42 5.34 4.41
CA LEU A 222 -5.25 4.09 3.66
C LEU A 222 -5.35 2.82 4.51
N ARG A 223 -5.59 2.93 5.83
CA ARG A 223 -5.61 1.81 6.79
C ARG A 223 -4.37 0.92 6.75
N VAL A 224 -3.21 1.51 6.48
CA VAL A 224 -1.91 0.82 6.59
C VAL A 224 -1.53 0.64 8.06
N ILE A 225 -1.89 1.63 8.89
CA ILE A 225 -1.56 1.74 10.31
C ILE A 225 -2.80 1.96 11.19
#